data_AF-A0A699U2I8-F1
#
_entry.id   AF-A0A699U2I8-F1
#
_cell.length_a   1.000
_cell.length_b   1.000
_cell.length_c   1.000
_cell.angle_alpha   90.00
_cell.angle_beta   90.00
_cell.angle_gamma   90.00
#
_symmetry.space_group_name_H-M   'P 1'
#
loop_
_entity.id
_entity.type
_entity.pdbx_description
1 polymer ?
#
loop_
_entity_poly.entity_id
_entity_poly.type
_entity_poly.pdbx_seq_one_letter_code
_entity_poly.pdbx_strand_id
1 'polypeptide(L)'
;ENPPGAVADLGPALVARGEYVARLGDCVACHSVPGGAPFAGGLEMATPLGAIHATNITPDPETGIGRYSLADFDRADEAWNRGAYLVQGAGHCGSCHTPRGLAFNEKALDESGTPFLAGALLDGWYAPSLRDDHNTGLGRW
;
A
#
# COMPACT_ATOMS: atom_id res chain seq x y z
N GLU A 1 -4.18 8.31 30.12
CA GLU A 1 -3.11 8.10 29.10
C GLU A 1 -2.75 6.62 28.98
N ASN A 2 -2.47 6.11 27.78
CA ASN A 2 -1.92 4.75 27.57
C ASN A 2 -0.38 4.84 27.52
N PRO A 3 0.35 3.92 28.18
CA PRO A 3 1.81 3.98 28.21
C PRO A 3 2.40 3.66 26.83
N PRO A 4 3.46 4.37 26.40
CA PRO A 4 4.19 4.04 25.17
C PRO A 4 4.87 2.68 25.35
N GLY A 5 4.45 1.69 24.57
CA GLY A 5 5.10 0.37 24.50
C GLY A 5 4.25 -0.84 24.90
N ALA A 6 3.01 -0.66 25.36
CA ALA A 6 2.09 -1.79 25.49
C ALA A 6 1.56 -2.17 24.09
N VAL A 7 2.10 -3.23 23.49
CA VAL A 7 1.44 -3.91 22.37
C VAL A 7 0.05 -4.34 22.87
N ALA A 8 -0.98 -3.63 22.41
CA ALA A 8 -2.35 -4.05 22.66
C ALA A 8 -2.50 -5.48 22.14
N ASP A 9 -3.16 -6.36 22.89
CA ASP A 9 -3.60 -7.64 22.34
C ASP A 9 -4.61 -7.34 21.24
N LEU A 10 -4.13 -7.31 20.00
CA LEU A 10 -4.91 -6.98 18.82
C LEU A 10 -5.89 -8.11 18.46
N GLY A 11 -5.79 -9.27 19.11
CA GLY A 11 -6.56 -10.46 18.79
C GLY A 11 -6.07 -11.16 17.51
N PRO A 12 -6.11 -12.50 17.44
CA PRO A 12 -5.58 -13.25 16.30
C PRO A 12 -6.16 -12.85 14.93
N ALA A 13 -7.44 -12.43 14.90
CA ALA A 13 -8.11 -12.03 13.68
C ALA A 13 -7.54 -10.73 13.07
N LEU A 14 -7.18 -9.75 13.92
CA LEU A 14 -6.59 -8.49 13.43
C LEU A 14 -5.16 -8.72 12.95
N VAL A 15 -4.39 -9.58 13.63
CA VAL A 15 -3.05 -9.99 13.19
C VAL A 15 -3.13 -10.68 11.83
N ALA A 16 -4.04 -11.63 11.64
CA ALA A 16 -4.24 -12.32 10.36
C ALA A 16 -4.65 -11.35 9.24
N ARG A 17 -5.51 -10.37 9.54
CA ARG A 17 -5.88 -9.31 8.58
C ARG A 17 -4.67 -8.43 8.23
N GLY A 18 -3.85 -8.07 9.22
CA GLY A 18 -2.63 -7.29 8.99
C GLY A 18 -1.63 -8.03 8.11
N GLU A 19 -1.43 -9.33 8.36
CA GLU A 19 -0.60 -10.21 7.53
C GLU A 19 -1.13 -10.28 6.08
N TYR A 20 -2.44 -10.43 5.90
CA TYR A 20 -3.07 -10.40 4.59
C TYR A 20 -2.80 -9.09 3.84
N VAL A 21 -3.00 -7.94 4.50
CA VAL A 21 -2.75 -6.61 3.91
C VAL A 21 -1.26 -6.43 3.57
N ALA A 22 -0.35 -6.86 4.44
CA ALA A 22 1.08 -6.79 4.17
C ALA A 22 1.51 -7.66 2.97
N ARG A 23 0.86 -8.82 2.78
CA ARG A 23 1.06 -9.67 1.59
C ARG A 23 0.52 -9.02 0.33
N LEU A 24 -0.66 -8.40 0.38
CA LEU A 24 -1.22 -7.65 -0.75
C LEU A 24 -0.35 -6.45 -1.14
N GLY A 25 0.26 -5.80 -0.15
CA GLY A 25 1.19 -4.70 -0.37
C GLY A 25 2.55 -5.12 -0.94
N ASP A 26 2.78 -6.43 -1.15
CA ASP A 26 4.02 -7.03 -1.67
C ASP A 26 5.29 -6.44 -1.03
N CYS A 27 5.24 -6.13 0.27
CA CYS A 27 6.34 -5.46 0.97
C CYS A 27 7.63 -6.30 0.90
N VAL A 28 7.50 -7.62 0.76
CA VAL A 28 8.62 -8.56 0.64
C VAL A 28 9.45 -8.31 -0.63
N ALA A 29 8.83 -7.87 -1.73
CA ALA A 29 9.52 -7.64 -3.00
C ALA A 29 10.55 -6.51 -2.90
N CYS A 30 10.28 -5.48 -2.10
CA CYS A 30 11.20 -4.37 -1.90
C CYS A 30 12.06 -4.55 -0.64
N HIS A 31 11.51 -5.09 0.45
CA HIS A 31 12.17 -5.12 1.75
C HIS A 31 12.89 -6.44 2.06
N SER A 32 13.14 -7.31 1.08
CA SER A 32 13.94 -8.52 1.27
C SER A 32 14.94 -8.70 0.14
N VAL A 33 16.11 -9.25 0.46
CA VAL A 33 17.15 -9.59 -0.53
C VAL A 33 17.55 -11.06 -0.40
N PRO A 34 18.00 -11.71 -1.49
CA PRO A 34 18.51 -13.07 -1.42
C PRO A 34 19.62 -13.21 -0.38
N GLY A 35 19.46 -14.16 0.56
CA GLY A 35 20.41 -14.39 1.65
C GLY A 35 20.30 -13.43 2.84
N GLY A 36 19.39 -12.45 2.80
CA GLY A 36 19.09 -11.55 3.91
C GLY A 36 17.95 -12.05 4.80
N ALA A 37 17.78 -11.40 5.97
CA ALA A 37 16.60 -11.62 6.80
C ALA A 37 15.34 -11.04 6.10
N PRO A 38 14.18 -11.71 6.19
CA PRO A 38 12.93 -11.17 5.65
C PRO A 38 12.66 -9.77 6.20
N PHE A 39 12.23 -8.85 5.32
CA PHE A 39 11.86 -7.47 5.67
C PHE A 39 13.02 -6.58 6.18
N ALA A 40 14.26 -7.06 6.15
CA ALA A 40 15.43 -6.30 6.59
C ALA A 40 15.88 -5.20 5.60
N GLY A 41 15.22 -5.09 4.45
CA GLY A 41 15.56 -4.11 3.43
C GLY A 41 16.79 -4.50 2.62
N GLY A 42 17.48 -3.49 2.08
CA GLY A 42 18.73 -3.63 1.36
C GLY A 42 18.61 -3.83 -0.14
N LEU A 43 17.39 -3.90 -0.70
CA LEU A 43 17.22 -3.93 -2.15
C LEU A 43 17.67 -2.59 -2.74
N GLU A 44 18.65 -2.65 -3.63
CA GLU A 44 19.14 -1.49 -4.37
C GLU A 44 18.25 -1.21 -5.59
N MET A 45 17.80 0.02 -5.73
CA MET A 45 17.01 0.49 -6.87
C MET A 45 17.74 1.68 -7.51
N ALA A 46 18.15 1.49 -8.76
CA ALA A 46 18.86 2.53 -9.49
C ALA A 46 17.93 3.69 -9.85
N THR A 47 18.35 4.92 -9.53
CA THR A 47 17.67 6.15 -9.95
C THR A 47 18.65 7.09 -10.66
N PRO A 48 18.18 8.05 -11.49
CA PRO A 48 19.05 9.06 -12.10
C PRO A 48 19.84 9.92 -11.10
N LEU A 49 19.43 9.96 -9.83
CA LEU A 49 20.07 10.73 -8.76
C LEU A 49 21.03 9.89 -7.91
N GLY A 50 21.17 8.59 -8.20
CA GLY A 50 21.93 7.63 -7.41
C GLY A 50 21.08 6.45 -6.95
N ALA A 51 21.72 5.40 -6.46
CA ALA A 51 21.03 4.22 -5.95
C ALA A 51 20.31 4.54 -4.63
N ILE A 52 19.04 4.15 -4.54
CA ILE A 52 18.27 4.15 -3.29
C ILE A 52 18.14 2.71 -2.79
N HIS A 53 18.10 2.55 -1.47
CA HIS A 53 18.01 1.23 -0.85
C HIS A 53 16.73 1.13 -0.04
N ALA A 54 16.03 0.00 -0.16
CA ALA A 54 14.88 -0.28 0.69
C ALA A 54 15.29 -0.34 2.17
N THR A 55 14.49 0.25 3.04
CA THR A 55 14.76 0.35 4.48
C THR A 55 14.48 -0.98 5.21
N ASN A 56 15.02 -1.14 6.42
CA ASN A 56 14.67 -2.25 7.29
C ASN A 56 13.32 -1.95 7.97
N ILE A 57 12.34 -2.84 7.81
CA ILE A 57 11.00 -2.73 8.43
C ILE A 57 10.72 -3.86 9.43
N THR A 58 11.77 -4.55 9.89
CA THR A 58 11.65 -5.53 10.97
C THR A 58 11.37 -4.87 12.32
N PRO A 59 10.95 -5.62 13.35
CA PRO A 59 10.84 -5.12 14.72
C PRO A 59 12.19 -4.76 15.39
N ASP A 60 13.31 -4.76 14.66
CA ASP A 60 14.60 -4.35 15.20
C ASP A 60 14.54 -2.89 15.71
N PRO A 61 14.98 -2.61 16.95
CA PRO A 61 14.84 -1.29 17.54
C PRO A 61 15.90 -0.29 17.09
N GLU A 62 17.01 -0.72 16.48
CA GLU A 62 18.11 0.18 16.09
C GLU A 62 18.02 0.58 14.61
N THR A 63 17.65 -0.39 13.78
CA THR A 63 17.70 -0.29 12.32
C THR A 63 16.33 -0.49 11.68
N GLY A 64 15.38 -1.09 12.39
CA GLY A 64 14.01 -1.32 11.95
C GLY A 64 12.99 -0.39 12.57
N ILE A 65 11.72 -0.80 12.55
CA ILE A 65 10.58 -0.04 13.09
C ILE A 65 10.28 -0.37 14.56
N GLY A 66 11.17 -1.09 15.26
CA GLY A 66 10.91 -1.60 16.62
C GLY A 66 10.64 -0.52 17.69
N ARG A 67 11.04 0.73 17.43
CA ARG A 67 10.79 1.88 18.33
C ARG A 67 9.61 2.75 17.88
N TYR A 68 8.98 2.43 16.77
CA TYR A 68 7.91 3.26 16.21
C TYR A 68 6.65 3.05 17.04
N SER A 69 6.04 4.16 17.47
CA SER A 69 4.75 4.14 18.12
C SER A 69 3.61 4.12 17.10
N LEU A 70 2.40 3.75 17.52
CA LEU A 70 1.21 3.88 16.65
C LEU A 70 1.05 5.32 16.13
N ALA A 71 1.36 6.32 16.97
CA ALA A 71 1.34 7.71 16.55
C ALA A 71 2.41 8.07 15.50
N ASP A 72 3.54 7.35 15.45
CA ASP A 72 4.51 7.48 14.37
C ASP A 72 3.95 6.94 13.06
N PHE A 73 3.24 5.80 13.11
CA PHE A 73 2.52 5.26 11.95
C PHE A 73 1.41 6.19 11.48
N ASP A 74 0.57 6.71 12.38
CA ASP A 74 -0.51 7.65 12.01
C ASP A 74 0.05 8.91 11.31
N ARG A 75 1.17 9.46 11.80
CA ARG A 75 1.85 10.60 11.17
C ARG A 75 2.47 10.24 9.82
N ALA A 76 3.09 9.06 9.74
CA ALA A 76 3.65 8.55 8.50
C ALA A 76 2.55 8.32 7.46
N ASP A 77 1.40 7.80 7.85
CA ASP A 77 0.23 7.58 7.02
C ASP A 77 -0.37 8.91 6.56
N GLU A 78 -0.46 9.95 7.39
CA GLU A 78 -0.91 11.27 6.96
C GLU A 78 0.05 11.89 5.93
N ALA A 79 1.36 11.85 6.21
CA ALA A 79 2.38 12.35 5.30
C ALA A 79 2.43 11.54 3.99
N TRP A 80 2.29 10.23 4.09
CA TRP A 80 2.19 9.30 2.96
C TRP A 80 0.94 9.60 2.15
N ASN A 81 -0.24 9.67 2.76
CA ASN A 81 -1.50 9.96 2.08
C ASN A 81 -1.47 11.33 1.40
N ARG A 82 -0.82 12.33 2.00
CA ARG A 82 -0.59 13.63 1.37
C ARG A 82 0.39 13.53 0.20
N GLY A 83 1.49 12.80 0.36
CA GLY A 83 2.46 12.54 -0.72
C GLY A 83 1.86 11.74 -1.87
N ALA A 84 1.09 10.70 -1.55
CA ALA A 84 0.29 9.90 -2.46
C ALA A 84 -0.79 10.76 -3.13
N TYR A 85 -1.48 11.66 -2.43
CA TYR A 85 -2.38 12.60 -3.09
C TYR A 85 -1.65 13.48 -4.13
N LEU A 86 -0.39 13.86 -3.86
CA LEU A 86 0.42 14.65 -4.79
C LEU A 86 1.04 13.84 -5.94
N VAL A 87 1.38 12.56 -5.72
CA VAL A 87 2.08 11.69 -6.67
C VAL A 87 1.14 10.68 -7.34
N GLN A 88 0.25 10.07 -6.56
CA GLN A 88 -0.79 9.13 -6.98
C GLN A 88 -2.15 9.78 -7.28
N GLY A 89 -2.45 11.00 -6.84
CA GLY A 89 -3.69 11.71 -7.20
C GLY A 89 -3.79 12.04 -8.70
N ALA A 90 -2.66 12.00 -9.43
CA ALA A 90 -2.59 11.98 -10.90
C ALA A 90 -2.13 10.61 -11.46
N GLY A 91 -1.95 9.60 -10.61
CA GLY A 91 -1.19 8.38 -10.84
C GLY A 91 -2.03 7.18 -11.26
N HIS A 92 -2.34 7.14 -12.55
CA HIS A 92 -2.56 6.01 -13.47
C HIS A 92 -3.50 4.83 -13.11
N CYS A 93 -3.59 4.33 -11.88
CA CYS A 93 -4.45 3.17 -11.55
C CYS A 93 -5.93 3.56 -11.62
N GLY A 94 -6.35 4.66 -10.98
CA GLY A 94 -7.72 5.19 -11.12
C GLY A 94 -8.02 5.56 -12.58
N SER A 95 -7.01 6.12 -13.26
CA SER A 95 -7.10 6.47 -14.68
C SER A 95 -7.37 5.29 -15.61
N CYS A 96 -7.10 4.05 -15.19
CA CYS A 96 -7.44 2.85 -15.94
C CYS A 96 -8.58 2.05 -15.30
N HIS A 97 -8.66 1.98 -13.99
CA HIS A 97 -9.50 1.05 -13.24
C HIS A 97 -10.70 1.72 -12.54
N THR A 98 -10.90 3.03 -12.69
CA THR A 98 -12.12 3.71 -12.23
C THR A 98 -13.02 4.09 -13.41
N PRO A 99 -14.33 3.78 -13.39
CA PRO A 99 -15.27 4.14 -14.45
C PRO A 99 -15.26 5.62 -14.82
N ARG A 100 -15.44 5.92 -16.11
CA ARG A 100 -15.54 7.30 -16.63
C ARG A 100 -16.97 7.86 -16.53
N GLY A 101 -17.06 9.14 -16.22
CA GLY A 101 -18.28 9.95 -16.30
C GLY A 101 -18.52 10.50 -17.71
N LEU A 102 -19.58 11.31 -17.86
CA LEU A 102 -19.96 11.88 -19.16
C LEU A 102 -18.89 12.82 -19.76
N ALA A 103 -18.10 13.48 -18.92
CA ALA A 103 -16.99 14.33 -19.34
C ALA A 103 -15.65 13.58 -19.39
N PHE A 104 -15.68 12.24 -19.41
CA PHE A 104 -14.50 11.37 -19.35
C PHE A 104 -13.64 11.53 -18.09
N ASN A 105 -14.16 12.17 -17.04
CA ASN A 105 -13.53 12.22 -15.72
C ASN A 105 -13.73 10.90 -14.96
N GLU A 106 -12.85 10.58 -14.01
CA GLU A 106 -13.07 9.47 -13.09
C GLU A 106 -14.31 9.71 -12.21
N LYS A 107 -15.14 8.68 -12.02
CA LYS A 107 -16.35 8.75 -11.17
C LYS A 107 -16.04 8.71 -9.67
N ALA A 108 -14.80 8.44 -9.29
CA ALA A 108 -14.28 8.49 -7.93
C ALA A 108 -12.76 8.68 -7.97
N LEU A 109 -12.20 9.39 -6.99
CA LEU A 109 -10.77 9.70 -6.95
C LEU A 109 -10.04 8.90 -5.85
N ASP A 110 -10.79 8.30 -4.94
CA ASP A 110 -10.30 7.59 -3.77
C ASP A 110 -11.33 6.55 -3.28
N GLU A 111 -10.95 5.77 -2.27
CA GLU A 111 -11.72 4.69 -1.67
C GLU A 111 -13.04 5.11 -1.02
N SER A 112 -13.27 6.40 -0.79
CA SER A 112 -14.54 6.90 -0.27
C SER A 112 -15.66 6.79 -1.32
N GLY A 113 -15.30 6.77 -2.61
CA GLY A 113 -16.21 6.64 -3.73
C GLY A 113 -16.46 5.18 -4.13
N THR A 114 -17.72 4.75 -4.09
CA THR A 114 -18.14 3.40 -4.52
C THR A 114 -17.71 3.00 -5.94
N PRO A 115 -17.40 3.90 -6.89
CA PRO A 115 -16.80 3.53 -8.19
C PRO A 115 -15.28 3.32 -8.24
N PHE A 116 -14.50 3.74 -7.22
CA PHE A 116 -13.04 3.76 -7.28
C PHE A 116 -12.39 2.37 -7.47
N LEU A 117 -11.63 2.18 -8.53
CA LEU A 117 -10.97 0.89 -8.85
C LEU A 117 -11.94 -0.28 -9.14
N ALA A 118 -13.21 -0.01 -9.46
CA ALA A 118 -14.21 -1.03 -9.79
C ALA A 118 -14.01 -1.71 -11.15
N GLY A 119 -12.95 -1.34 -11.88
CA GLY A 119 -12.75 -1.67 -13.28
C GLY A 119 -13.40 -0.63 -14.21
N ALA A 120 -12.90 -0.54 -15.44
CA ALA A 120 -13.44 0.37 -16.43
C ALA A 120 -13.24 -0.15 -17.85
N LEU A 121 -14.17 0.19 -18.75
CA LEU A 121 -13.96 0.07 -20.17
C LEU A 121 -13.41 1.41 -20.69
N LEU A 122 -12.20 1.39 -21.20
CA LEU A 122 -11.50 2.57 -21.72
C LEU A 122 -11.04 2.28 -23.13
N ASP A 123 -11.58 3.03 -24.09
CA ASP A 123 -11.17 2.94 -25.50
C ASP A 123 -11.16 1.51 -26.06
N GLY A 124 -12.20 0.73 -25.73
CA GLY A 124 -12.35 -0.66 -26.16
C GLY A 124 -11.50 -1.68 -25.38
N TRP A 125 -10.64 -1.23 -24.45
CA TRP A 125 -9.90 -2.10 -23.54
C TRP A 125 -10.58 -2.18 -22.17
N TYR A 126 -10.75 -3.40 -21.67
CA TYR A 126 -11.35 -3.63 -20.35
C TYR A 126 -10.27 -3.75 -19.27
N ALA A 127 -10.22 -2.75 -18.40
CA ALA A 127 -9.45 -2.78 -17.18
C ALA A 127 -10.23 -3.56 -16.11
N PRO A 128 -9.70 -4.67 -15.59
CA PRO A 128 -10.38 -5.44 -14.55
C PRO A 128 -10.54 -4.65 -13.25
N SER A 129 -11.42 -5.10 -12.36
CA SER A 129 -11.50 -4.55 -11.01
C SER A 129 -10.17 -4.80 -10.28
N LEU A 130 -9.70 -3.82 -9.51
CA LEU A 130 -8.57 -4.03 -8.57
C LEU A 130 -9.07 -4.23 -7.14
N ARG A 131 -10.37 -4.38 -6.95
CA ARG A 131 -10.96 -4.61 -5.64
C ARG A 131 -10.81 -6.06 -5.22
N ASP A 132 -10.93 -6.27 -3.93
CA ASP A 132 -11.01 -7.59 -3.33
C ASP A 132 -12.41 -8.21 -3.55
N ASP A 133 -12.77 -8.39 -4.81
CA ASP A 133 -14.01 -9.04 -5.21
C ASP A 133 -13.71 -10.34 -5.97
N HIS A 134 -14.35 -11.43 -5.54
CA HIS A 134 -14.07 -12.79 -6.04
C HIS A 134 -14.46 -13.01 -7.51
N ASN A 135 -15.32 -12.17 -8.09
CA ASN A 135 -15.90 -12.42 -9.42
C ASN A 135 -15.22 -11.63 -10.55
N THR A 136 -14.70 -10.44 -10.24
CA THR A 136 -14.20 -9.47 -11.22
C THR A 136 -12.87 -8.83 -10.82
N GLY A 137 -12.39 -9.07 -9.59
CA GLY A 137 -11.23 -8.43 -8.99
C GLY A 137 -10.08 -9.36 -8.58
N LEU A 138 -9.20 -8.86 -7.71
CA LEU A 138 -7.97 -9.54 -7.28
C LEU A 138 -8.21 -10.70 -6.31
N GLY A 139 -9.40 -10.84 -5.72
CA GLY A 139 -9.74 -11.89 -4.76
C GLY A 139 -9.72 -13.33 -5.29
N ARG A 140 -9.28 -13.55 -6.55
CA ARG A 140 -9.11 -14.88 -7.17
C ARG A 140 -7.65 -15.30 -7.40
N TRP A 141 -6.70 -14.37 -7.23
CA TRP A 141 -5.28 -14.58 -7.54
C TRP A 141 -4.51 -15.15 -6.34
#